data_AF-A0A453EYL1-F1
#
_entry.id   AF-A0A453EYL1-F1
#
_cell.length_a   1.000
_cell.length_b   1.000
_cell.length_c   1.000
_cell.angle_alpha   90.00
_cell.angle_beta   90.00
_cell.angle_gamma   90.00
#
_symmetry.space_group_name_H-M   'P 1'
#
loop_
_entity.id
_entity.type
_entity.pdbx_description
1 polymer ?
#
loop_
_entity_poly.entity_id
_entity_poly.type
_entity_poly.pdbx_seq_one_letter_code
_entity_poly.pdbx_strand_id
1 'polypeptide(L)'
;MLMCPKQKKKVLQLCYNQLTGSIPTQLGLPNRLTVLALQSNHLNGAIPASLGDLPELRRLDLSFNHLFGSIPVRLARLPQLAALDVRNNSLTGSVPSELAKLEGGFQYGNNSDLCGTGLPDLRPCTPADLIDPDRPQPFSAGIAPQITPDGARGHCSGTHCPPSTKALAAVVVVAVILLAATAAGLLAFSWHRWRKQRTAAGAPPMTTVGGRCSTEGEANKESFCKSASSTLVSLEYSNGWDPLADGRSGVGFSHEVSPSLRFNMEEVESATQYFSELNLLGKKNSKSKGGAGSSFAATYRGTLRDGTPVVVTRLGKTCCKQEEAEFLKGLKLLAELQHDNIVGLRGFCCSRARGECFLVHDFVPNGSLSHFLDVAGEDGGGGALGHGGRVLEWSTRVSIIKGIAKGIGYLHSTRANKPPLVHQNISADKVLVDYTYKPLISGSGLHKLLVDDLVFSTLKASAAMGYLAPEYTTVGRFSEKSDVYAFGVIVFQILAGKSKTMQLPFESGNVHDLIDGNMKGCYSATEAAKLAKIALVCTSENPEQRPNMEELLQELDTL
;
A
#
# COMPACT_ATOMS: atom_id res chain seq x y z
N MET A 1 27.16 -35.58 -5.91
CA MET A 1 26.38 -34.46 -5.36
C MET A 1 25.80 -33.68 -6.54
N LEU A 2 24.57 -34.01 -6.93
CA LEU A 2 23.87 -33.35 -8.05
C LEU A 2 23.54 -31.92 -7.63
N MET A 3 24.23 -30.95 -8.21
CA MET A 3 23.81 -29.56 -8.14
C MET A 3 22.49 -29.44 -8.89
N CYS A 4 21.40 -29.29 -8.15
CA CYS A 4 20.12 -28.92 -8.73
C CYS A 4 20.26 -27.49 -9.29
N PRO A 5 20.12 -27.24 -10.60
CA PRO A 5 20.10 -25.88 -11.11
C PRO A 5 18.87 -25.19 -10.51
N LYS A 6 19.08 -24.12 -9.72
CA LYS A 6 17.99 -23.29 -9.19
C LYS A 6 17.06 -22.91 -10.35
N GLN A 7 15.88 -23.52 -10.40
CA GLN A 7 14.94 -23.31 -11.50
C GLN A 7 14.40 -21.87 -11.42
N LYS A 8 14.58 -21.09 -12.49
CA LYS A 8 14.08 -19.71 -12.57
C LYS A 8 12.54 -19.72 -12.69
N LYS A 9 11.86 -19.37 -11.59
CA LYS A 9 10.42 -19.10 -11.55
C LYS A 9 10.10 -17.88 -12.43
N LYS A 10 9.04 -17.91 -13.25
CA LYS A 10 8.60 -16.75 -14.03
C LYS A 10 7.44 -16.05 -13.33
N VAL A 11 7.58 -14.76 -13.10
CA VAL A 11 6.57 -13.88 -12.51
C VAL A 11 6.18 -12.87 -13.58
N LEU A 12 4.88 -12.76 -13.89
CA LEU A 12 4.32 -11.74 -14.77
C LEU A 12 3.37 -10.87 -13.95
N GLN A 13 3.79 -9.64 -13.70
CA GLN A 13 3.01 -8.63 -12.98
C GLN A 13 2.73 -7.46 -13.92
N LEU A 14 1.47 -7.34 -14.34
CA LEU A 14 0.95 -6.26 -15.19
C LEU A 14 -0.23 -5.54 -14.51
N CYS A 15 -0.29 -5.62 -13.19
CA CYS A 15 -1.31 -4.98 -12.37
C CYS A 15 -1.24 -3.45 -12.40
N TYR A 16 -2.36 -2.78 -12.14
CA TYR A 16 -2.49 -1.31 -12.05
C TYR A 16 -2.05 -0.59 -13.33
N ASN A 17 -2.51 -1.12 -14.46
CA ASN A 17 -2.33 -0.48 -15.76
C ASN A 17 -3.71 -0.14 -16.36
N GLN A 18 -3.68 0.36 -17.58
CA GLN A 18 -4.87 0.69 -18.37
C GLN A 18 -5.11 -0.37 -19.45
N LEU A 19 -4.75 -1.64 -19.19
CA LEU A 19 -4.85 -2.69 -20.19
C LEU A 19 -6.32 -3.02 -20.47
N THR A 20 -6.67 -3.05 -21.75
CA THR A 20 -8.03 -3.34 -22.24
C THR A 20 -8.04 -4.62 -23.07
N GLY A 21 -9.23 -5.18 -23.29
CA GLY A 21 -9.43 -6.37 -24.12
C GLY A 21 -9.37 -7.67 -23.33
N SER A 22 -9.48 -8.80 -24.03
CA SER A 22 -9.54 -10.11 -23.39
C SER A 22 -8.19 -10.66 -22.99
N ILE A 23 -8.16 -11.47 -21.92
CA ILE A 23 -6.96 -12.23 -21.55
C ILE A 23 -6.62 -13.21 -22.70
N PRO A 24 -5.44 -13.10 -23.33
CA PRO A 24 -5.08 -13.96 -24.46
C PRO A 24 -4.88 -15.41 -24.01
N THR A 25 -5.46 -16.37 -24.76
CA THR A 25 -5.35 -17.81 -24.46
C THR A 25 -3.90 -18.29 -24.47
N GLN A 26 -3.01 -17.60 -25.18
CA GLN A 26 -1.58 -17.87 -25.26
C GLN A 26 -0.86 -17.72 -23.90
N LEU A 27 -1.43 -16.99 -22.94
CA LEU A 27 -0.89 -16.93 -21.57
C LEU A 27 -0.99 -18.28 -20.85
N GLY A 28 -1.95 -19.12 -21.26
CA GLY A 28 -2.15 -20.48 -20.76
C GLY A 28 -1.28 -21.54 -21.45
N LEU A 29 -0.40 -21.15 -22.38
CA LEU A 29 0.56 -22.10 -22.96
C LEU A 29 1.57 -22.54 -21.88
N PRO A 30 1.95 -23.82 -21.83
CA PRO A 30 2.78 -24.37 -20.76
C PRO A 30 4.11 -23.63 -20.68
N ASN A 31 4.23 -22.83 -19.64
CA ASN A 31 5.40 -22.05 -19.29
C ASN A 31 5.66 -22.24 -17.78
N ARG A 32 6.84 -21.82 -17.30
CA ARG A 32 7.17 -21.87 -15.85
C ARG A 32 6.62 -20.67 -15.09
N LEU A 33 5.43 -20.20 -15.46
CA LEU A 33 4.79 -19.05 -14.82
C LEU A 33 4.24 -19.48 -13.46
N THR A 34 4.81 -18.91 -12.41
CA THR A 34 4.40 -19.17 -11.03
C THR A 34 3.42 -18.13 -10.53
N VAL A 35 3.48 -16.91 -11.05
CA VAL A 35 2.62 -15.79 -10.66
C VAL A 35 2.14 -15.06 -11.91
N LEU A 36 0.83 -14.97 -12.07
CA LEU A 36 0.16 -14.10 -13.04
C LEU A 36 -0.70 -13.09 -12.29
N ALA A 37 -0.32 -11.82 -12.35
CA ALA A 37 -1.01 -10.73 -11.67
C ALA A 37 -1.44 -9.68 -12.71
N LEU A 38 -2.75 -9.61 -12.97
CA LEU A 38 -3.40 -8.74 -13.95
C LEU A 38 -4.43 -7.80 -13.29
N GLN A 39 -4.41 -7.67 -11.97
CA GLN A 39 -5.43 -6.93 -11.24
C GLN A 39 -5.42 -5.43 -11.52
N SER A 40 -6.57 -4.77 -11.31
CA SER A 40 -6.74 -3.33 -11.50
C SER A 40 -6.35 -2.89 -12.92
N ASN A 41 -7.06 -3.44 -13.90
CA ASN A 41 -6.99 -3.08 -15.32
C ASN A 41 -8.42 -2.94 -15.87
N HIS A 42 -8.55 -2.76 -17.18
CA HIS A 42 -9.82 -2.73 -17.90
C HIS A 42 -10.01 -3.97 -18.78
N LEU A 43 -9.49 -5.13 -18.34
CA LEU A 43 -9.60 -6.38 -19.09
C LEU A 43 -11.06 -6.85 -19.09
N ASN A 44 -11.50 -7.39 -20.23
CA ASN A 44 -12.87 -7.87 -20.42
C ASN A 44 -12.87 -9.30 -20.99
N GLY A 45 -14.05 -9.84 -21.34
CA GLY A 45 -14.15 -11.20 -21.85
C GLY A 45 -14.14 -12.26 -20.76
N ALA A 46 -14.21 -13.52 -21.20
CA ALA A 46 -14.18 -14.68 -20.31
C ALA A 46 -12.76 -15.03 -19.84
N ILE A 47 -12.66 -15.61 -18.65
CA ILE A 47 -11.39 -16.16 -18.14
C ILE A 47 -11.01 -17.37 -19.02
N PRO A 48 -9.85 -17.37 -19.70
CA PRO A 48 -9.47 -18.48 -20.56
C PRO A 48 -9.22 -19.76 -19.74
N ALA A 49 -9.88 -20.86 -20.12
CA ALA A 49 -9.66 -22.16 -19.50
C ALA A 49 -8.20 -22.64 -19.63
N SER A 50 -7.46 -22.15 -20.65
CA SER A 50 -6.04 -22.45 -20.84
C SER A 50 -5.15 -22.00 -19.68
N LEU A 51 -5.57 -21.01 -18.87
CA LEU A 51 -4.84 -20.65 -17.65
C LEU A 51 -4.78 -21.81 -16.64
N GLY A 52 -5.74 -22.75 -16.70
CA GLY A 52 -5.74 -23.99 -15.93
C GLY A 52 -4.74 -25.04 -16.40
N ASP A 53 -4.04 -24.80 -17.52
CA ASP A 53 -3.03 -25.71 -18.07
C ASP A 53 -1.58 -25.33 -17.63
N LEU A 54 -1.44 -24.39 -16.69
CA LEU A 54 -0.16 -23.89 -16.17
C LEU A 54 0.31 -24.67 -14.91
N PRO A 55 1.22 -25.66 -15.04
CA PRO A 55 1.47 -26.64 -13.97
C PRO A 55 2.15 -26.05 -12.72
N GLU A 56 2.90 -24.96 -12.88
CA GLU A 56 3.63 -24.29 -11.79
C GLU A 56 2.90 -23.07 -11.23
N LEU A 57 1.68 -22.76 -11.72
CA LEU A 57 0.97 -21.55 -11.32
C LEU A 57 0.56 -21.65 -9.84
N ARG A 58 1.11 -20.74 -9.03
CA ARG A 58 0.85 -20.62 -7.59
C ARG A 58 -0.13 -19.51 -7.28
N ARG A 59 -0.05 -18.41 -8.02
CA ARG A 59 -0.96 -17.26 -7.90
C ARG A 59 -1.51 -16.83 -9.25
N LEU A 60 -2.83 -16.69 -9.28
CA LEU A 60 -3.58 -16.01 -10.33
C LEU A 60 -4.41 -14.88 -9.71
N ASP A 61 -4.12 -13.64 -10.09
CA ASP A 61 -4.85 -12.45 -9.63
C ASP A 61 -5.43 -11.70 -10.83
N LEU A 62 -6.77 -11.75 -10.93
CA LEU A 62 -7.59 -11.18 -11.99
C LEU A 62 -8.58 -10.14 -11.43
N SER A 63 -8.41 -9.74 -10.17
CA SER A 63 -9.34 -8.86 -9.47
C SER A 63 -9.42 -7.45 -10.06
N PHE A 64 -10.53 -6.74 -9.83
CA PHE A 64 -10.74 -5.37 -10.31
C PHE A 64 -10.53 -5.23 -11.83
N ASN A 65 -11.35 -5.96 -12.58
CA ASN A 65 -11.42 -5.91 -14.04
C ASN A 65 -12.90 -5.94 -14.48
N HIS A 66 -13.15 -6.10 -15.77
CA HIS A 66 -14.48 -6.25 -16.37
C HIS A 66 -14.68 -7.67 -16.96
N LEU A 67 -14.08 -8.68 -16.34
CA LEU A 67 -14.19 -10.08 -16.79
C LEU A 67 -15.60 -10.60 -16.52
N PHE A 68 -16.11 -11.44 -17.41
CA PHE A 68 -17.46 -11.99 -17.30
C PHE A 68 -17.51 -13.48 -17.64
N GLY A 69 -18.65 -14.13 -17.39
CA GLY A 69 -18.81 -15.57 -17.58
C GLY A 69 -18.35 -16.39 -16.38
N SER A 70 -18.23 -17.70 -16.56
CA SER A 70 -17.89 -18.66 -15.51
C SER A 70 -16.41 -18.69 -15.15
N ILE A 71 -16.12 -19.14 -13.92
CA ILE A 71 -14.77 -19.50 -13.49
C ILE A 71 -14.46 -20.90 -14.06
N PRO A 72 -13.45 -21.06 -14.94
CA PRO A 72 -13.17 -22.36 -15.55
C PRO A 72 -12.79 -23.42 -14.51
N VAL A 73 -13.41 -24.61 -14.59
CA VAL A 73 -13.17 -25.71 -13.63
C VAL A 73 -11.71 -26.15 -13.62
N ARG A 74 -11.00 -25.97 -14.74
CA ARG A 74 -9.57 -26.30 -14.87
C ARG A 74 -8.70 -25.53 -13.88
N LEU A 75 -9.04 -24.29 -13.54
CA LEU A 75 -8.29 -23.53 -12.53
C LEU A 75 -8.32 -24.22 -11.17
N ALA A 76 -9.45 -24.86 -10.82
CA ALA A 76 -9.59 -25.61 -9.58
C ALA A 76 -8.73 -26.88 -9.53
N ARG A 77 -8.31 -27.40 -10.68
CA ARG A 77 -7.49 -28.62 -10.81
C ARG A 77 -5.99 -28.35 -10.82
N LEU A 78 -5.56 -27.09 -10.78
CA LEU A 78 -4.15 -26.75 -10.72
C LEU A 78 -3.51 -27.32 -9.43
N PRO A 79 -2.36 -28.02 -9.55
CA PRO A 79 -1.76 -28.76 -8.43
C PRO A 79 -0.97 -27.87 -7.46
N GLN A 80 -0.51 -26.70 -7.92
CA GLN A 80 0.31 -25.78 -7.15
C GLN A 80 -0.41 -24.46 -6.83
N LEU A 81 -1.65 -24.30 -7.29
CA LEU A 81 -2.41 -23.08 -7.06
C LEU A 81 -2.69 -22.93 -5.57
N ALA A 82 -2.20 -21.83 -5.01
CA ALA A 82 -2.38 -21.46 -3.61
C ALA A 82 -3.22 -20.19 -3.46
N ALA A 83 -3.31 -19.38 -4.53
CA ALA A 83 -4.02 -18.11 -4.51
C ALA A 83 -4.75 -17.86 -5.83
N LEU A 84 -6.07 -17.65 -5.74
CA LEU A 84 -6.91 -17.20 -6.85
C LEU A 84 -7.73 -15.99 -6.39
N ASP A 85 -7.55 -14.85 -7.02
CA ASP A 85 -8.33 -13.64 -6.73
C ASP A 85 -9.07 -13.18 -7.99
N VAL A 86 -10.39 -13.16 -7.92
CA VAL A 86 -11.30 -12.77 -9.02
C VAL A 86 -12.33 -11.73 -8.56
N ARG A 87 -12.14 -11.13 -7.38
CA ARG A 87 -13.09 -10.15 -6.82
C ARG A 87 -13.26 -8.92 -7.73
N ASN A 88 -14.40 -8.25 -7.61
CA ASN A 88 -14.71 -7.04 -8.40
C ASN A 88 -14.59 -7.29 -9.92
N ASN A 89 -15.42 -8.20 -10.42
CA ASN A 89 -15.62 -8.48 -11.84
C ASN A 89 -17.13 -8.65 -12.10
N SER A 90 -17.51 -9.11 -13.29
CA SER A 90 -18.88 -9.45 -13.68
C SER A 90 -19.03 -10.95 -13.93
N LEU A 91 -18.38 -11.78 -13.11
CA LEU A 91 -18.40 -13.24 -13.25
C LEU A 91 -19.75 -13.82 -12.79
N THR A 92 -20.16 -14.89 -13.47
CA THR A 92 -21.50 -15.50 -13.35
C THR A 92 -21.42 -17.01 -13.26
N GLY A 93 -22.43 -17.66 -12.70
CA GLY A 93 -22.59 -19.12 -12.75
C GLY A 93 -21.96 -19.85 -11.56
N SER A 94 -21.92 -21.18 -11.65
CA SER A 94 -21.48 -22.03 -10.53
C SER A 94 -19.98 -21.93 -10.29
N VAL A 95 -19.60 -21.62 -9.04
CA VAL A 95 -18.21 -21.66 -8.58
C VAL A 95 -17.76 -23.12 -8.42
N PRO A 96 -16.65 -23.55 -9.05
CA PRO A 96 -16.11 -24.89 -8.87
C PRO A 96 -15.81 -25.19 -7.40
N SER A 97 -16.49 -26.20 -6.84
CA SER A 97 -16.41 -26.54 -5.41
C SER A 97 -15.00 -26.89 -4.94
N GLU A 98 -14.17 -27.41 -5.85
CA GLU A 98 -12.77 -27.77 -5.61
C GLU A 98 -11.89 -26.56 -5.30
N LEU A 99 -12.33 -25.34 -5.61
CA LEU A 99 -11.64 -24.10 -5.19
C LEU A 99 -11.75 -23.86 -3.68
N ALA A 100 -12.68 -24.52 -2.97
CA ALA A 100 -12.76 -24.45 -1.52
C ALA A 100 -11.47 -24.95 -0.84
N LYS A 101 -10.68 -25.80 -1.51
CA LYS A 101 -9.36 -26.26 -1.04
C LYS A 101 -8.34 -25.13 -0.84
N LEU A 102 -8.57 -23.98 -1.47
CA LEU A 102 -7.71 -22.81 -1.36
C LEU A 102 -7.97 -22.02 -0.08
N GLU A 103 -9.00 -22.34 0.70
CA GLU A 103 -9.39 -21.63 1.92
C GLU A 103 -9.42 -20.10 1.70
N GLY A 104 -8.73 -19.31 2.54
CA GLY A 104 -8.60 -17.86 2.38
C GLY A 104 -7.80 -17.40 1.15
N GLY A 105 -7.21 -18.34 0.41
CA GLY A 105 -6.50 -18.14 -0.85
C GLY A 105 -7.43 -17.88 -2.04
N PHE A 106 -8.72 -18.25 -1.96
CA PHE A 106 -9.71 -17.94 -2.99
C PHE A 106 -10.56 -16.72 -2.61
N GLN A 107 -10.53 -15.69 -3.44
CA GLN A 107 -11.28 -14.43 -3.24
C GLN A 107 -12.17 -14.17 -4.45
N TYR A 108 -13.47 -14.06 -4.24
CA TYR A 108 -14.48 -13.96 -5.30
C TYR A 108 -15.57 -12.93 -5.03
N GLY A 109 -15.44 -12.15 -3.94
CA GLY A 109 -16.41 -11.13 -3.54
C GLY A 109 -16.71 -10.11 -4.64
N ASN A 110 -17.86 -9.44 -4.53
CA ASN A 110 -18.32 -8.45 -5.51
C ASN A 110 -18.44 -9.02 -6.94
N ASN A 111 -18.99 -10.22 -7.05
CA ASN A 111 -19.53 -10.80 -8.29
C ASN A 111 -20.93 -11.34 -7.97
N SER A 112 -21.97 -10.55 -8.24
CA SER A 112 -23.34 -10.81 -7.75
C SER A 112 -23.99 -12.08 -8.31
N ASP A 113 -23.55 -12.52 -9.49
CA ASP A 113 -24.17 -13.62 -10.23
C ASP A 113 -23.43 -14.95 -10.05
N LEU A 114 -22.41 -14.99 -9.19
CA LEU A 114 -21.79 -16.25 -8.77
C LEU A 114 -22.72 -16.98 -7.80
N CYS A 115 -22.78 -18.31 -7.95
CA CYS A 115 -23.54 -19.19 -7.09
C CYS A 115 -22.72 -20.42 -6.69
N GLY A 116 -23.09 -21.08 -5.61
CA GLY A 116 -22.44 -22.30 -5.18
C GLY A 116 -22.84 -22.72 -3.77
N THR A 117 -22.35 -23.88 -3.36
CA THR A 117 -22.52 -24.41 -2.00
C THR A 117 -21.16 -24.68 -1.39
N GLY A 118 -20.99 -24.43 -0.08
CA GLY A 118 -19.73 -24.69 0.63
C GLY A 118 -18.74 -23.52 0.65
N LEU A 119 -19.16 -22.33 0.22
CA LEU A 119 -18.39 -21.09 0.26
C LEU A 119 -19.29 -19.97 0.85
N PRO A 120 -18.76 -19.10 1.73
CA PRO A 120 -19.54 -18.03 2.34
C PRO A 120 -20.08 -17.03 1.32
N ASP A 121 -21.20 -16.38 1.63
CA ASP A 121 -21.78 -15.28 0.84
C ASP A 121 -22.20 -15.60 -0.62
N LEU A 122 -22.27 -16.88 -1.01
CA LEU A 122 -22.83 -17.32 -2.29
C LEU A 122 -24.28 -17.78 -2.16
N ARG A 123 -25.11 -17.43 -3.15
CA ARG A 123 -26.45 -18.00 -3.29
C ARG A 123 -26.39 -19.44 -3.81
N PRO A 124 -27.38 -20.30 -3.49
CA PRO A 124 -27.54 -21.58 -4.17
C PRO A 124 -27.71 -21.40 -5.69
N CYS A 125 -27.16 -22.33 -6.46
CA CYS A 125 -27.31 -22.32 -7.91
C CYS A 125 -28.71 -22.77 -8.34
N THR A 126 -29.22 -22.13 -9.39
CA THR A 126 -30.43 -22.50 -10.12
C THR A 126 -30.07 -23.28 -11.39
N PRO A 127 -31.02 -23.98 -12.03
CA PRO A 127 -30.75 -24.69 -13.29
C PRO A 127 -30.18 -23.81 -14.41
N ALA A 128 -30.47 -22.50 -14.42
CA ALA A 128 -29.92 -21.56 -15.37
C ALA A 128 -28.42 -21.28 -15.15
N ASP A 129 -27.92 -21.49 -13.94
CA ASP A 129 -26.52 -21.26 -13.57
C ASP A 129 -25.59 -22.44 -13.89
N LEU A 130 -26.16 -23.61 -14.25
CA LEU A 130 -25.45 -24.87 -14.50
C LEU A 130 -25.03 -25.06 -15.97
N ILE A 131 -25.07 -23.99 -16.78
CA ILE A 131 -24.69 -24.06 -18.20
C ILE A 131 -23.16 -24.14 -18.31
N ASP A 132 -22.69 -25.08 -19.14
CA ASP A 132 -21.28 -25.48 -19.36
C ASP A 132 -20.22 -24.42 -18.99
N PRO A 133 -19.47 -24.61 -17.87
CA PRO A 133 -18.55 -23.61 -17.33
C PRO A 133 -17.27 -23.43 -18.15
N ASP A 134 -16.99 -24.30 -19.13
CA ASP A 134 -15.78 -24.24 -19.96
C ASP A 134 -16.05 -23.66 -21.38
N ARG A 135 -17.30 -23.29 -21.70
CA ARG A 135 -17.67 -22.72 -23.01
C ARG A 135 -17.86 -21.19 -22.93
N PRO A 136 -17.14 -20.39 -23.74
CA PRO A 136 -17.40 -18.94 -23.80
C PRO A 136 -18.80 -18.72 -24.38
N GLN A 137 -19.74 -18.22 -23.58
CA GLN A 137 -21.07 -17.86 -24.05
C GLN A 137 -21.02 -16.51 -24.79
N PRO A 138 -21.60 -16.42 -26.00
CA PRO A 138 -22.06 -15.15 -26.53
C PRO A 138 -23.34 -14.70 -25.80
N PHE A 139 -23.36 -13.41 -25.46
CA PHE A 139 -24.45 -12.60 -24.91
C PHE A 139 -25.87 -13.20 -25.01
N SER A 140 -26.55 -13.38 -23.86
CA SER A 140 -27.99 -13.61 -23.81
C SER A 140 -28.73 -12.29 -23.58
N ALA A 141 -29.51 -11.91 -24.60
CA ALA A 141 -30.55 -10.90 -24.71
C ALA A 141 -30.80 -9.92 -23.54
N GLY A 142 -30.54 -8.64 -23.80
CA GLY A 142 -31.13 -7.54 -23.03
C GLY A 142 -30.35 -6.22 -23.09
N ILE A 143 -30.15 -5.66 -24.29
CA ILE A 143 -30.03 -4.22 -24.63
C ILE A 143 -29.70 -4.17 -26.13
N ALA A 144 -30.53 -3.47 -26.92
CA ALA A 144 -30.40 -3.37 -28.36
C ALA A 144 -29.09 -2.68 -28.79
N PRO A 145 -28.31 -3.23 -29.74
CA PRO A 145 -27.26 -2.49 -30.41
C PRO A 145 -27.87 -1.57 -31.48
N GLN A 146 -27.50 -0.30 -31.44
CA GLN A 146 -27.73 0.66 -32.51
C GLN A 146 -27.13 0.13 -33.82
N ILE A 147 -27.98 -0.03 -34.83
CA ILE A 147 -27.64 -0.46 -36.18
C ILE A 147 -26.97 0.70 -36.92
N THR A 148 -25.76 0.48 -37.43
CA THR A 148 -25.23 1.23 -38.59
C THR A 148 -25.22 0.29 -39.80
N PRO A 149 -25.85 0.64 -40.94
CA PRO A 149 -26.11 -0.30 -42.00
C PRO A 149 -24.93 -0.49 -42.97
N ASP A 150 -24.75 -1.77 -43.31
CA ASP A 150 -24.41 -2.38 -44.60
C ASP A 150 -23.25 -1.87 -45.47
N GLY A 151 -22.40 -2.84 -45.81
CA GLY A 151 -21.55 -2.87 -47.01
C GLY A 151 -21.31 -4.31 -47.44
N ALA A 152 -22.08 -4.75 -48.44
CA ALA A 152 -22.24 -6.12 -48.89
C ALA A 152 -20.97 -6.82 -49.43
N ARG A 153 -20.99 -8.15 -49.32
CA ARG A 153 -20.12 -9.10 -50.03
C ARG A 153 -20.10 -8.85 -51.54
N GLY A 154 -18.89 -8.83 -52.12
CA GLY A 154 -18.66 -8.94 -53.57
C GLY A 154 -17.35 -9.65 -53.86
N HIS A 155 -17.45 -10.87 -54.38
CA HIS A 155 -16.35 -11.69 -54.89
C HIS A 155 -15.87 -11.11 -56.23
N CYS A 156 -14.57 -10.98 -56.46
CA CYS A 156 -14.01 -10.66 -57.79
C CYS A 156 -12.66 -11.36 -57.99
N SER A 157 -12.58 -12.17 -59.05
CA SER A 157 -11.37 -12.77 -59.61
C SER A 157 -10.94 -11.99 -60.86
N GLY A 158 -9.63 -11.72 -60.99
CA GLY A 158 -8.97 -11.52 -62.28
C GLY A 158 -9.04 -10.14 -62.96
N THR A 159 -7.87 -9.49 -62.99
CA THR A 159 -7.31 -8.57 -64.02
C THR A 159 -8.11 -7.34 -64.52
N HIS A 160 -7.48 -6.17 -64.26
CA HIS A 160 -7.67 -4.82 -64.83
C HIS A 160 -8.83 -3.93 -64.31
N CYS A 161 -8.46 -2.92 -63.49
CA CYS A 161 -9.19 -1.66 -63.30
C CYS A 161 -8.16 -0.50 -63.15
N PRO A 162 -8.40 0.71 -63.71
CA PRO A 162 -7.42 1.81 -63.76
C PRO A 162 -7.38 2.65 -62.47
N PRO A 163 -6.29 3.37 -62.16
CA PRO A 163 -6.17 4.11 -60.91
C PRO A 163 -6.95 5.44 -60.96
N SER A 164 -7.80 5.67 -59.96
CA SER A 164 -8.50 6.94 -59.74
C SER A 164 -7.58 7.93 -58.99
N THR A 165 -7.37 9.10 -59.59
CA THR A 165 -6.55 10.25 -59.19
C THR A 165 -7.06 11.03 -57.96
N LYS A 166 -7.60 10.35 -56.94
CA LYS A 166 -8.11 11.01 -55.71
C LYS A 166 -7.27 10.79 -54.45
N ALA A 167 -6.21 9.98 -54.50
CA ALA A 167 -5.37 9.70 -53.32
C ALA A 167 -4.27 10.76 -53.07
N LEU A 168 -3.82 11.48 -54.09
CA LEU A 168 -2.72 12.46 -53.96
C LEU A 168 -3.16 13.79 -53.32
N ALA A 169 -4.40 14.23 -53.53
CA ALA A 169 -4.90 15.49 -52.98
C ALA A 169 -5.09 15.44 -51.45
N ALA A 170 -5.51 14.30 -50.91
CA ALA A 170 -5.75 14.15 -49.47
C ALA A 170 -4.44 14.12 -48.65
N VAL A 171 -3.37 13.51 -49.20
CA VAL A 171 -2.07 13.43 -48.51
C VAL A 171 -1.38 14.79 -48.44
N VAL A 172 -1.51 15.62 -49.49
CA VAL A 172 -0.93 16.98 -49.50
C VAL A 172 -1.63 17.88 -48.48
N VAL A 173 -2.95 17.79 -48.33
CA VAL A 173 -3.69 18.61 -47.36
C VAL A 173 -3.31 18.25 -45.92
N VAL A 174 -3.18 16.97 -45.59
CA VAL A 174 -2.76 16.53 -44.23
C VAL A 174 -1.32 16.95 -43.94
N ALA A 175 -0.42 16.86 -44.92
CA ALA A 175 0.97 17.29 -44.75
C ALA A 175 1.09 18.82 -44.52
N VAL A 176 0.29 19.62 -45.23
CA VAL A 176 0.27 21.09 -45.06
C VAL A 176 -0.29 21.48 -43.69
N ILE A 177 -1.32 20.78 -43.18
CA ILE A 177 -1.89 21.04 -41.85
C ILE A 177 -0.88 20.70 -40.74
N LEU A 178 -0.14 19.59 -40.87
CA LEU A 178 0.89 19.20 -39.90
C LEU A 178 2.09 20.16 -39.91
N LEU A 179 2.49 20.67 -41.08
CA LEU A 179 3.55 21.67 -41.19
C LEU A 179 3.13 23.03 -40.62
N ALA A 180 1.87 23.43 -40.80
CA ALA A 180 1.35 24.65 -40.20
C ALA A 180 1.27 24.57 -38.66
N ALA A 181 0.85 23.41 -38.12
CA ALA A 181 0.75 23.20 -36.67
C ALA A 181 2.13 23.20 -35.98
N THR A 182 3.15 22.62 -36.61
CA THR A 182 4.52 22.61 -36.08
C THR A 182 5.16 24.00 -36.14
N ALA A 183 4.92 24.77 -37.20
CA ALA A 183 5.37 26.17 -37.28
C ALA A 183 4.74 27.06 -36.20
N ALA A 184 3.43 26.91 -35.94
CA ALA A 184 2.74 27.64 -34.88
C ALA A 184 3.27 27.31 -33.48
N GLY A 185 3.59 26.03 -33.22
CA GLY A 185 4.20 25.59 -31.96
C GLY A 185 5.59 26.19 -31.72
N LEU A 186 6.43 26.26 -32.76
CA LEU A 186 7.77 26.87 -32.67
C LEU A 186 7.71 28.39 -32.47
N LEU A 187 6.73 29.07 -33.07
CA LEU A 187 6.49 30.50 -32.85
C LEU A 187 5.98 30.78 -31.43
N ALA A 188 5.08 29.96 -30.89
CA ALA A 188 4.61 30.08 -29.51
C ALA A 188 5.74 29.81 -28.50
N PHE A 189 6.58 28.82 -28.76
CA PHE A 189 7.73 28.49 -27.91
C PHE A 189 8.80 29.60 -27.93
N SER A 190 9.12 30.14 -29.10
CA SER A 190 10.07 31.25 -29.23
C SER A 190 9.54 32.54 -28.61
N TRP A 191 8.24 32.84 -28.75
CA TRP A 191 7.60 33.96 -28.06
C TRP A 191 7.63 33.78 -26.54
N HIS A 192 7.30 32.60 -26.03
CA HIS A 192 7.36 32.31 -24.60
C HIS A 192 8.79 32.46 -24.04
N ARG A 193 9.79 32.01 -24.81
CA ARG A 193 11.21 32.12 -24.42
C ARG A 193 11.72 33.56 -24.46
N TRP A 194 11.29 34.34 -25.45
CA TRP A 194 11.58 35.77 -25.56
C TRP A 194 10.93 36.59 -24.42
N ARG A 195 9.70 36.24 -24.04
CA ARG A 195 8.97 36.87 -22.93
C ARG A 195 9.68 36.65 -21.59
N LYS A 196 10.25 35.46 -21.37
CA LYS A 196 11.00 35.09 -20.17
C LYS A 196 12.39 35.75 -20.10
N GLN A 197 12.99 36.11 -21.23
CA GLN A 197 14.26 36.83 -21.29
C GLN A 197 14.11 38.33 -21.02
N ARG A 198 12.98 38.94 -21.39
CA ARG A 198 12.69 40.36 -21.09
C ARG A 198 12.39 40.65 -19.62
N THR A 199 12.00 39.67 -18.82
CA THR A 199 11.76 39.84 -17.37
C THR A 199 13.02 39.70 -16.51
N ALA A 200 14.19 39.41 -17.10
CA ALA A 200 15.46 39.24 -16.37
C ALA A 200 16.48 40.39 -16.61
N ALA A 201 16.15 41.38 -17.44
CA ALA A 201 17.01 42.53 -17.73
C ALA A 201 16.25 43.83 -17.48
N GLY A 202 16.25 44.30 -16.23
CA GLY A 202 15.57 45.52 -15.84
C GLY A 202 15.78 45.88 -14.37
N ALA A 203 17.03 46.08 -13.95
CA ALA A 203 17.37 46.74 -12.69
C ALA A 203 18.39 47.86 -12.97
N PRO A 204 18.12 49.13 -12.64
CA PRO A 204 19.13 50.19 -12.69
C PRO A 204 19.91 50.29 -11.36
N PRO A 205 21.14 50.85 -11.36
CA PRO A 205 22.04 50.82 -10.20
C PRO A 205 21.96 52.07 -9.28
N MET A 206 22.43 51.83 -8.06
CA MET A 206 22.76 52.70 -6.89
C MET A 206 22.78 54.23 -7.04
N THR A 207 22.30 54.93 -5.99
CA THR A 207 23.08 56.01 -5.33
C THR A 207 22.73 56.17 -3.84
N THR A 208 23.74 56.63 -3.10
CA THR A 208 23.91 56.82 -1.66
C THR A 208 23.34 58.15 -1.14
N VAL A 209 23.44 58.38 0.19
CA VAL A 209 23.13 59.61 0.98
C VAL A 209 21.66 59.66 1.47
N GLY A 210 21.28 59.83 2.74
CA GLY A 210 21.92 60.33 3.96
C GLY A 210 21.04 61.45 4.54
N GLY A 211 20.45 61.31 5.75
CA GLY A 211 19.80 62.45 6.43
C GLY A 211 18.63 62.16 7.40
N ARG A 212 18.92 62.38 8.68
CA ARG A 212 18.14 62.57 9.93
C ARG A 212 16.70 63.15 9.93
N CYS A 213 15.98 62.78 11.03
CA CYS A 213 14.99 63.52 11.86
C CYS A 213 13.65 63.91 11.23
N SER A 214 12.51 64.01 11.93
CA SER A 214 11.97 63.60 13.24
C SER A 214 10.45 63.94 13.21
N THR A 215 9.73 63.55 14.27
CA THR A 215 8.44 64.08 14.79
C THR A 215 7.09 63.75 14.11
N GLU A 216 6.30 62.99 14.90
CA GLU A 216 4.89 63.19 15.27
C GLU A 216 3.76 62.77 14.30
N GLY A 217 2.76 62.09 14.87
CA GLY A 217 1.42 61.92 14.29
C GLY A 217 0.82 60.53 14.49
N GLU A 218 -0.08 60.41 15.47
CA GLU A 218 -0.74 59.20 15.97
C GLU A 218 -1.74 58.49 15.02
N ALA A 219 -2.06 57.25 15.42
CA ALA A 219 -3.36 56.58 15.39
C ALA A 219 -3.73 55.61 14.23
N ASN A 220 -3.64 54.32 14.61
CA ASN A 220 -4.60 53.21 14.41
C ASN A 220 -4.82 52.53 13.04
N LYS A 221 -4.40 51.24 13.06
CA LYS A 221 -5.11 49.99 12.73
C LYS A 221 -5.44 49.61 11.26
N GLU A 222 -4.98 48.38 10.98
CA GLU A 222 -5.50 47.36 10.06
C GLU A 222 -5.28 47.57 8.55
N SER A 223 -4.16 47.02 8.06
CA SER A 223 -3.95 46.71 6.65
C SER A 223 -3.62 45.22 6.48
N PHE A 224 -4.67 44.44 6.24
CA PHE A 224 -4.82 43.58 5.07
C PHE A 224 -3.53 43.20 4.31
N CYS A 225 -3.01 41.99 4.54
CA CYS A 225 -2.12 41.31 3.60
C CYS A 225 -2.89 40.18 2.91
N LYS A 226 -3.68 40.54 1.90
CA LYS A 226 -4.04 39.59 0.83
C LYS A 226 -2.79 39.36 -0.01
N SER A 227 -2.30 38.13 -0.04
CA SER A 227 -1.45 37.68 -1.14
C SER A 227 -2.00 36.39 -1.74
N ALA A 228 -2.48 36.55 -2.97
CA ALA A 228 -2.65 35.56 -4.03
C ALA A 228 -3.58 34.37 -3.76
N SER A 229 -4.88 34.67 -3.88
CA SER A 229 -5.90 33.75 -4.35
C SER A 229 -5.49 33.05 -5.64
N SER A 230 -5.52 31.71 -5.59
CA SER A 230 -5.45 30.79 -6.72
C SER A 230 -6.58 31.06 -7.72
N THR A 231 -6.25 31.48 -8.94
CA THR A 231 -7.19 31.55 -10.05
C THR A 231 -7.35 30.17 -10.71
N LEU A 232 -8.49 29.54 -10.41
CA LEU A 232 -9.37 28.80 -11.33
C LEU A 232 -8.75 27.74 -12.26
N VAL A 233 -8.86 26.48 -11.84
CA VAL A 233 -9.60 25.45 -12.60
C VAL A 233 -10.51 24.74 -11.58
N SER A 234 -11.75 25.18 -11.51
CA SER A 234 -12.84 24.40 -10.90
C SER A 234 -13.19 23.29 -11.89
N LEU A 235 -12.50 22.16 -11.80
CA LEU A 235 -13.05 20.90 -12.31
C LEU A 235 -14.03 20.44 -11.24
N GLU A 236 -15.32 20.57 -11.54
CA GLU A 236 -16.39 19.89 -10.83
C GLU A 236 -16.12 18.38 -10.85
N TYR A 237 -15.37 17.90 -9.87
CA TYR A 237 -15.31 16.49 -9.54
C TYR A 237 -16.49 16.18 -8.62
N SER A 238 -17.50 15.58 -9.23
CA SER A 238 -18.45 14.62 -8.67
C SER A 238 -18.79 14.82 -7.19
N ASN A 239 -19.99 15.36 -6.96
CA ASN A 239 -20.74 15.14 -5.72
C ASN A 239 -20.83 13.63 -5.46
N GLY A 240 -20.27 13.17 -4.35
CA GLY A 240 -20.41 11.75 -3.95
C GLY A 240 -19.39 11.22 -2.96
N TRP A 241 -18.35 11.97 -2.59
CA TRP A 241 -17.45 11.56 -1.50
C TRP A 241 -17.61 12.51 -0.33
N ASP A 242 -18.63 12.21 0.47
CA ASP A 242 -18.73 12.70 1.83
C ASP A 242 -19.26 11.54 2.68
N PRO A 243 -18.37 10.75 3.28
CA PRO A 243 -18.81 9.78 4.27
C PRO A 243 -19.59 10.48 5.37
N LEU A 244 -19.31 11.75 5.65
CA LEU A 244 -19.83 12.45 6.80
C LEU A 244 -20.92 13.48 6.44
N ALA A 245 -21.47 13.43 5.21
CA ALA A 245 -22.63 14.26 4.88
C ALA A 245 -23.83 13.66 5.60
N ASP A 246 -24.46 14.44 6.49
CA ASP A 246 -25.84 14.20 6.90
C ASP A 246 -26.75 14.40 5.67
N GLY A 247 -26.78 13.38 4.80
CA GLY A 247 -27.65 13.32 3.65
C GLY A 247 -29.08 13.02 4.09
N ARG A 248 -30.04 13.82 3.60
CA ARG A 248 -31.50 13.67 3.76
C ARG A 248 -32.08 12.41 3.08
N SER A 249 -31.38 11.29 3.14
CA SER A 249 -31.80 9.99 2.65
C SER A 249 -31.58 9.01 3.79
N GLY A 250 -32.67 8.67 4.47
CA GLY A 250 -32.71 7.91 5.72
C GLY A 250 -32.26 6.46 5.62
N VAL A 251 -30.97 6.24 5.37
CA VAL A 251 -30.26 4.99 5.64
C VAL A 251 -28.96 5.38 6.38
N GLY A 252 -29.02 5.23 7.70
CA GLY A 252 -28.19 5.90 8.73
C GLY A 252 -26.67 5.86 8.58
N PHE A 253 -26.06 7.04 8.63
CA PHE A 253 -24.62 7.26 8.87
C PHE A 253 -24.29 7.54 10.36
N SER A 254 -25.28 7.46 11.26
CA SER A 254 -25.08 7.75 12.69
C SER A 254 -24.71 6.54 13.56
N HIS A 255 -24.72 5.32 13.01
CA HIS A 255 -24.72 4.10 13.84
C HIS A 255 -23.41 3.27 13.83
N GLU A 256 -22.44 3.56 12.95
CA GLU A 256 -21.31 2.63 12.73
C GLU A 256 -19.96 3.03 13.37
N VAL A 257 -19.68 4.33 13.61
CA VAL A 257 -18.44 4.80 14.26
C VAL A 257 -18.79 5.90 15.28
N SER A 258 -18.33 5.74 16.53
CA SER A 258 -18.64 6.67 17.62
C SER A 258 -18.21 8.11 17.29
N PRO A 259 -19.11 9.10 17.45
CA PRO A 259 -18.81 10.51 17.13
C PRO A 259 -17.67 11.10 17.96
N SER A 260 -17.30 10.47 19.09
CA SER A 260 -16.19 10.87 19.97
C SER A 260 -14.80 10.72 19.37
N LEU A 261 -14.62 9.94 18.28
CA LEU A 261 -13.33 9.76 17.60
C LEU A 261 -13.09 10.77 16.46
N ARG A 262 -14.00 11.72 16.25
CA ARG A 262 -13.92 12.68 15.14
C ARG A 262 -13.28 13.98 15.62
N PHE A 263 -12.19 14.36 14.95
CA PHE A 263 -11.58 15.69 15.10
C PHE A 263 -12.07 16.62 14.00
N ASN A 264 -12.23 17.90 14.32
CA ASN A 264 -12.43 18.91 13.29
C ASN A 264 -11.09 19.33 12.67
N MET A 265 -11.14 19.93 11.48
CA MET A 265 -9.92 20.31 10.75
C MET A 265 -9.12 21.38 11.51
N GLU A 266 -9.82 22.32 12.16
CA GLU A 266 -9.18 23.42 12.91
C GLU A 266 -8.36 22.90 14.10
N GLU A 267 -8.84 21.86 14.80
CA GLU A 267 -8.11 21.18 15.87
C GLU A 267 -6.84 20.52 15.37
N VAL A 268 -6.92 19.80 14.24
CA VAL A 268 -5.76 19.13 13.63
C VAL A 268 -4.73 20.15 13.13
N GLU A 269 -5.18 21.23 12.50
CA GLU A 269 -4.32 22.32 12.04
C GLU A 269 -3.66 23.03 13.21
N SER A 270 -4.43 23.42 14.23
CA SER A 270 -3.90 24.07 15.42
C SER A 270 -2.89 23.17 16.13
N ALA A 271 -3.19 21.88 16.29
CA ALA A 271 -2.34 20.93 16.99
C ALA A 271 -0.99 20.72 16.30
N THR A 272 -0.96 20.78 14.97
CA THR A 272 0.26 20.61 14.17
C THR A 272 0.96 21.93 13.83
N GLN A 273 0.44 23.06 14.34
CA GLN A 273 0.86 24.41 13.97
C GLN A 273 0.81 24.61 12.44
N TYR A 274 -0.36 24.33 11.86
CA TYR A 274 -0.66 24.40 10.44
C TYR A 274 0.29 23.54 9.59
N PHE A 275 0.58 22.32 10.07
CA PHE A 275 1.49 21.38 9.41
C PHE A 275 2.89 21.95 9.17
N SER A 276 3.41 22.71 10.15
CA SER A 276 4.77 23.26 10.12
C SER A 276 5.81 22.19 9.83
N GLU A 277 6.77 22.50 8.95
CA GLU A 277 7.90 21.61 8.62
C GLU A 277 8.77 21.30 9.85
N LEU A 278 8.75 22.15 10.89
CA LEU A 278 9.43 21.88 12.16
C LEU A 278 8.84 20.69 12.91
N ASN A 279 7.56 20.42 12.68
CA ASN A 279 6.83 19.32 13.29
C ASN A 279 6.85 18.05 12.43
N LEU A 280 7.45 18.07 11.24
CA LEU A 280 7.47 16.92 10.34
C LEU A 280 8.39 15.81 10.88
N LEU A 281 7.82 14.63 11.10
CA LEU A 281 8.52 13.41 11.47
C LEU A 281 8.86 12.62 10.19
N GLY A 282 10.14 12.37 9.91
CA GLY A 282 10.56 11.39 8.90
C GLY A 282 11.12 11.89 7.56
N LYS A 283 11.41 13.19 7.36
CA LYS A 283 12.26 13.65 6.22
C LYS A 283 13.64 14.08 6.70
N LYS A 284 14.61 13.16 6.75
CA LYS A 284 16.03 13.56 6.78
C LYS A 284 16.91 12.97 5.68
N ASN A 285 16.52 11.89 4.98
CA ASN A 285 17.45 11.19 4.07
C ASN A 285 16.98 10.92 2.63
N SER A 286 16.07 11.72 2.06
CA SER A 286 15.83 11.71 0.60
C SER A 286 16.03 13.09 -0.02
N LYS A 287 17.30 13.47 -0.20
CA LYS A 287 17.66 14.31 -1.34
C LYS A 287 17.43 13.51 -2.62
N SER A 288 16.16 13.30 -3.00
CA SER A 288 15.85 12.99 -4.38
C SER A 288 16.11 14.27 -5.17
N LYS A 289 17.25 14.32 -5.86
CA LYS A 289 17.54 15.37 -6.83
C LYS A 289 16.48 15.30 -7.94
N GLY A 290 15.60 16.31 -7.97
CA GLY A 290 14.73 16.59 -9.11
C GLY A 290 13.44 15.77 -9.15
N GLY A 291 12.30 16.44 -8.98
CA GLY A 291 10.97 15.88 -9.09
C GLY A 291 10.23 15.95 -7.75
N ALA A 292 9.06 16.56 -7.76
CA ALA A 292 8.17 16.71 -6.61
C ALA A 292 7.94 15.36 -5.92
N GLY A 293 8.71 15.08 -4.87
CA GLY A 293 8.50 13.95 -3.98
C GLY A 293 7.24 14.19 -3.17
N SER A 294 6.08 13.93 -3.76
CA SER A 294 4.82 13.78 -3.03
C SER A 294 4.97 12.60 -2.10
N SER A 295 5.31 12.86 -0.84
CA SER A 295 5.16 11.88 0.22
C SER A 295 3.65 11.68 0.40
N PHE A 296 3.11 10.65 -0.27
CA PHE A 296 1.69 10.26 -0.26
C PHE A 296 1.10 10.17 1.16
N ALA A 297 1.96 9.91 2.15
CA ALA A 297 1.70 10.08 3.56
C ALA A 297 2.77 10.98 4.19
N ALA A 298 2.40 11.88 5.09
CA ALA A 298 3.32 12.69 5.89
C ALA A 298 2.88 12.67 7.35
N THR A 299 3.84 12.52 8.26
CA THR A 299 3.56 12.36 9.69
C THR A 299 4.10 13.57 10.45
N TYR A 300 3.26 14.19 11.26
CA TYR A 300 3.60 15.40 12.01
C TYR A 300 3.44 15.16 13.51
N ARG A 301 4.34 15.71 14.31
CA ARG A 301 4.14 15.87 15.74
C ARG A 301 3.14 16.99 15.99
N GLY A 302 2.27 16.82 16.98
CA GLY A 302 1.33 17.84 17.38
C GLY A 302 1.06 17.83 18.87
N THR A 303 0.31 18.82 19.33
CA THR A 303 -0.17 18.92 20.70
C THR A 303 -1.61 19.41 20.66
N LEU A 304 -2.54 18.59 21.15
CA LEU A 304 -3.96 18.92 21.21
C LEU A 304 -4.21 20.09 22.19
N ARG A 305 -5.41 20.67 22.15
CA ARG A 305 -5.79 21.84 22.98
C ARG A 305 -5.71 21.57 24.48
N ASP A 306 -5.87 20.32 24.88
CA ASP A 306 -5.74 19.84 26.26
C ASP A 306 -4.28 19.62 26.71
N GLY A 307 -3.30 19.87 25.82
CA GLY A 307 -1.88 19.64 26.07
C GLY A 307 -1.41 18.23 25.73
N THR A 308 -2.30 17.34 25.27
CA THR A 308 -1.93 15.96 24.94
C THR A 308 -1.02 15.91 23.70
N PRO A 309 0.19 15.32 23.79
CA PRO A 309 1.05 15.17 22.63
C PRO A 309 0.52 14.07 21.70
N VAL A 310 0.48 14.35 20.40
CA VAL A 310 -0.07 13.45 19.38
C VAL A 310 0.80 13.37 18.14
N VAL A 311 0.55 12.35 17.34
CA VAL A 311 1.11 12.18 16.00
C VAL A 311 -0.03 12.22 14.99
N VAL A 312 0.07 13.13 14.02
CA VAL A 312 -0.92 13.30 12.96
C VAL A 312 -0.34 12.80 11.65
N THR A 313 -0.89 11.70 11.13
CA THR A 313 -0.55 11.19 9.81
C THR A 313 -1.53 11.71 8.78
N ARG A 314 -1.03 12.51 7.85
CA ARG A 314 -1.75 13.06 6.70
C ARG A 314 -1.66 12.09 5.52
N LEU A 315 -2.80 11.72 4.96
CA LEU A 315 -2.98 10.84 3.81
C LEU A 315 -3.72 11.60 2.70
N GLY A 316 -3.24 11.53 1.46
CA GLY A 316 -3.99 12.05 0.32
C GLY A 316 -5.23 11.20 0.01
N LYS A 317 -6.30 11.81 -0.53
CA LYS A 317 -7.52 11.08 -0.92
C LYS A 317 -7.23 9.97 -1.95
N THR A 318 -6.31 10.21 -2.88
CA THR A 318 -5.89 9.22 -3.90
C THR A 318 -5.16 8.02 -3.30
N CYS A 319 -4.72 8.11 -2.03
CA CYS A 319 -4.06 7.02 -1.31
C CYS A 319 -5.05 6.09 -0.62
N CYS A 320 -6.27 6.56 -0.37
CA CYS A 320 -7.29 5.82 0.34
C CYS A 320 -8.15 5.03 -0.64
N LYS A 321 -8.73 3.93 -0.18
CA LYS A 321 -9.73 3.18 -0.94
C LYS A 321 -10.87 4.11 -1.38
N GLN A 322 -11.24 4.02 -2.66
CA GLN A 322 -12.28 4.87 -3.26
C GLN A 322 -13.69 4.41 -2.92
N GLU A 323 -13.86 3.17 -2.50
CA GLU A 323 -15.13 2.68 -1.99
C GLU A 323 -15.29 3.10 -0.53
N GLU A 324 -16.29 3.94 -0.29
CA GLU A 324 -16.52 4.58 1.00
C GLU A 324 -16.80 3.56 2.11
N ALA A 325 -17.66 2.56 1.84
CA ALA A 325 -17.98 1.50 2.78
C ALA A 325 -16.74 0.69 3.21
N GLU A 326 -15.84 0.37 2.27
CA GLU A 326 -14.59 -0.33 2.59
C GLU A 326 -13.65 0.53 3.45
N PHE A 327 -13.55 1.82 3.12
CA PHE A 327 -12.71 2.75 3.87
C PHE A 327 -13.21 2.92 5.31
N LEU A 328 -14.52 3.07 5.51
CA LEU A 328 -15.14 3.20 6.83
C LEU A 328 -15.02 1.93 7.65
N LYS A 329 -15.22 0.76 7.04
CA LYS A 329 -14.99 -0.54 7.68
C LYS A 329 -13.54 -0.65 8.18
N GLY A 330 -12.59 -0.18 7.38
CA GLY A 330 -11.19 -0.08 7.80
C GLY A 330 -11.00 0.87 8.98
N LEU A 331 -11.57 2.08 8.94
CA LEU A 331 -11.42 3.07 10.02
C LEU A 331 -12.00 2.55 11.34
N LYS A 332 -13.17 1.91 11.29
CA LYS A 332 -13.79 1.28 12.45
C LYS A 332 -12.87 0.24 13.07
N LEU A 333 -12.31 -0.64 12.24
CA LEU A 333 -11.35 -1.64 12.70
C LEU A 333 -10.18 -0.99 13.43
N LEU A 334 -9.57 0.08 12.89
CA LEU A 334 -8.46 0.77 13.54
C LEU A 334 -8.85 1.42 14.87
N ALA A 335 -10.04 2.01 14.96
CA ALA A 335 -10.55 2.63 16.19
C ALA A 335 -10.82 1.61 17.32
N GLU A 336 -11.13 0.37 16.95
CA GLU A 336 -11.38 -0.73 17.89
C GLU A 336 -10.08 -1.41 18.37
N LEU A 337 -8.92 -1.15 17.74
CA LEU A 337 -7.63 -1.67 18.18
C LEU A 337 -7.16 -0.94 19.44
N GLN A 338 -7.25 -1.63 20.58
CA GLN A 338 -6.78 -1.15 21.87
C GLN A 338 -6.02 -2.26 22.59
N HIS A 339 -4.72 -2.03 22.81
CA HIS A 339 -3.82 -2.95 23.49
C HIS A 339 -2.56 -2.21 23.95
N ASP A 340 -1.97 -2.62 25.09
CA ASP A 340 -0.80 -1.98 25.70
C ASP A 340 0.45 -1.93 24.79
N ASN A 341 0.52 -2.81 23.80
CA ASN A 341 1.62 -2.92 22.84
C ASN A 341 1.24 -2.54 21.41
N ILE A 342 0.10 -1.86 21.20
CA ILE A 342 -0.32 -1.32 19.89
C ILE A 342 -0.50 0.19 20.04
N VAL A 343 -0.05 0.97 19.07
CA VAL A 343 -0.30 2.41 19.06
C VAL A 343 -1.78 2.66 18.79
N GLY A 344 -2.48 3.22 19.77
CA GLY A 344 -3.91 3.52 19.67
C GLY A 344 -4.21 4.67 18.70
N LEU A 345 -5.31 4.54 17.97
CA LEU A 345 -5.91 5.63 17.19
C LEU A 345 -6.81 6.45 18.12
N ARG A 346 -6.45 7.73 18.36
CA ARG A 346 -7.29 8.66 19.13
C ARG A 346 -8.48 9.15 18.33
N GLY A 347 -8.29 9.29 17.02
CA GLY A 347 -9.35 9.73 16.13
C GLY A 347 -8.85 10.07 14.74
N PHE A 348 -9.75 10.58 13.93
CA PHE A 348 -9.48 10.92 12.54
C PHE A 348 -10.22 12.19 12.11
N CYS A 349 -9.75 12.79 11.02
CA CYS A 349 -10.39 13.93 10.38
C CYS A 349 -10.29 13.75 8.86
N CYS A 350 -11.40 13.91 8.13
CA CYS A 350 -11.41 13.88 6.67
C CYS A 350 -11.85 15.26 6.15
N SER A 351 -11.07 15.87 5.27
CA SER A 351 -11.39 17.17 4.67
C SER A 351 -11.70 17.03 3.19
N ARG A 352 -12.96 17.28 2.82
CA ARG A 352 -13.40 17.29 1.42
C ARG A 352 -12.75 18.41 0.61
N ALA A 353 -12.61 19.59 1.21
CA ALA A 353 -12.01 20.76 0.56
C ALA A 353 -10.54 20.52 0.20
N ARG A 354 -9.80 19.78 1.04
CA ARG A 354 -8.39 19.46 0.83
C ARG A 354 -8.17 18.15 0.08
N GLY A 355 -9.15 17.25 0.07
CA GLY A 355 -8.97 15.90 -0.42
C GLY A 355 -7.92 15.14 0.39
N GLU A 356 -7.95 15.30 1.72
CA GLU A 356 -6.98 14.69 2.65
C GLU A 356 -7.71 14.02 3.82
N CYS A 357 -7.12 12.94 4.32
CA CYS A 357 -7.51 12.22 5.53
C CYS A 357 -6.37 12.31 6.56
N PHE A 358 -6.71 12.56 7.82
CA PHE A 358 -5.78 12.71 8.92
C PHE A 358 -6.08 11.67 9.99
N LEU A 359 -5.07 10.90 10.39
CA LEU A 359 -5.15 9.93 11.47
C LEU A 359 -4.36 10.45 12.67
N VAL A 360 -5.02 10.60 13.81
CA VAL A 360 -4.44 11.13 15.05
C VAL A 360 -4.15 9.97 16.00
N HIS A 361 -2.88 9.76 16.30
CA HIS A 361 -2.40 8.70 17.18
C HIS A 361 -1.70 9.28 18.41
N ASP A 362 -1.50 8.43 19.41
CA ASP A 362 -0.69 8.72 20.59
C ASP A 362 0.76 9.01 20.19
N PHE A 363 1.34 10.06 20.78
CA PHE A 363 2.77 10.34 20.62
C PHE A 363 3.60 9.43 21.54
N VAL A 364 4.57 8.72 20.95
CA VAL A 364 5.48 7.83 21.66
C VAL A 364 6.88 8.49 21.76
N PRO A 365 7.34 8.87 22.97
CA PRO A 365 8.47 9.80 23.12
C PRO A 365 9.83 9.33 22.60
N ASN A 366 10.22 8.07 22.82
CA ASN A 366 11.55 7.61 22.44
C ASN A 366 11.66 7.24 20.94
N GLY A 367 10.57 7.37 20.19
CA GLY A 367 10.54 7.10 18.76
C GLY A 367 10.69 5.62 18.45
N SER A 368 11.32 5.31 17.33
CA SER A 368 11.43 3.95 16.81
C SER A 368 12.54 3.14 17.46
N LEU A 369 12.31 1.83 17.59
CA LEU A 369 13.31 0.83 17.97
C LEU A 369 14.57 0.90 17.09
N SER A 370 14.47 1.29 15.81
CA SER A 370 15.63 1.39 14.92
C SER A 370 16.67 2.41 15.39
N HIS A 371 16.27 3.44 16.16
CA HIS A 371 17.21 4.39 16.77
C HIS A 371 18.08 3.78 17.87
N PHE A 372 17.67 2.64 18.41
CA PHE A 372 18.41 1.88 19.43
C PHE A 372 19.28 0.77 18.83
N LEU A 373 19.24 0.61 17.51
CA LEU A 373 20.09 -0.30 16.76
C LEU A 373 21.25 0.48 16.13
N ASP A 374 22.35 -0.20 15.83
CA ASP A 374 23.58 0.37 15.24
C ASP A 374 24.24 1.46 16.12
N VAL A 375 24.12 1.37 17.44
CA VAL A 375 24.79 2.28 18.37
C VAL A 375 26.30 2.06 18.30
N ALA A 376 27.05 3.11 17.98
CA ALA A 376 28.51 3.08 17.99
C ALA A 376 29.01 2.93 19.44
N GLY A 377 29.97 2.02 19.66
CA GLY A 377 30.55 1.79 20.97
C GLY A 377 31.26 3.03 21.54
N GLU A 378 31.35 3.10 22.88
CA GLU A 378 31.92 4.23 23.64
C GLU A 378 33.38 4.59 23.25
N ASP A 379 34.09 3.70 22.56
CA ASP A 379 35.50 3.88 22.18
C ASP A 379 35.70 4.59 20.83
N GLY A 380 34.62 4.96 20.12
CA GLY A 380 34.65 5.70 18.87
C GLY A 380 34.27 7.16 19.07
N GLY A 381 35.28 8.05 19.08
CA GLY A 381 35.15 9.49 19.33
C GLY A 381 33.91 10.16 18.76
N GLY A 382 33.30 11.01 19.58
CA GLY A 382 32.05 11.74 19.32
C GLY A 382 31.91 12.25 17.88
N GLY A 383 31.01 11.62 17.13
CA GLY A 383 30.64 12.01 15.77
C GLY A 383 29.32 12.80 15.73
N ALA A 384 29.43 14.12 15.84
CA ALA A 384 28.68 15.18 15.13
C ALA A 384 27.18 15.03 14.71
N LEU A 385 26.36 14.15 15.28
CA LEU A 385 24.91 14.09 15.01
C LEU A 385 24.04 13.78 16.25
N GLY A 386 24.31 14.42 17.40
CA GLY A 386 23.32 14.86 18.41
C GLY A 386 22.24 13.90 18.97
N HIS A 387 22.22 12.62 18.65
CA HIS A 387 21.36 11.61 19.27
C HIS A 387 22.30 10.51 19.77
N GLY A 388 22.84 10.69 20.97
CA GLY A 388 23.68 9.68 21.60
C GLY A 388 22.85 8.41 21.75
N GLY A 389 23.09 7.42 20.88
CA GLY A 389 22.40 6.15 20.92
C GLY A 389 22.64 5.50 22.27
N ARG A 390 21.57 5.22 23.02
CA ARG A 390 21.66 4.50 24.29
C ARG A 390 21.61 3.01 23.99
N VAL A 391 22.64 2.28 24.41
CA VAL A 391 22.64 0.82 24.36
C VAL A 391 21.55 0.30 25.30
N LEU A 392 20.65 -0.55 24.78
CA LEU A 392 19.59 -1.15 25.58
C LEU A 392 20.16 -2.27 26.45
N GLU A 393 19.83 -2.25 27.75
CA GLU A 393 20.15 -3.32 28.69
C GLU A 393 19.46 -4.64 28.32
N TRP A 394 20.02 -5.76 28.77
CA TRP A 394 19.55 -7.10 28.40
C TRP A 394 18.08 -7.33 28.79
N SER A 395 17.73 -7.03 30.05
CA SER A 395 16.37 -7.12 30.57
C SER A 395 15.37 -6.28 29.75
N THR A 396 15.81 -5.10 29.29
CA THR A 396 15.00 -4.21 28.46
C THR A 396 14.78 -4.81 27.07
N ARG A 397 15.81 -5.39 26.45
CA ARG A 397 15.69 -6.11 25.17
C ARG A 397 14.69 -7.27 25.26
N VAL A 398 14.79 -8.08 26.32
CA VAL A 398 13.86 -9.19 26.58
C VAL A 398 12.43 -8.68 26.74
N SER A 399 12.23 -7.61 27.53
CA SER A 399 10.91 -6.97 27.72
C SER A 399 10.32 -6.45 26.41
N ILE A 400 11.15 -5.82 25.56
CA ILE A 400 10.75 -5.35 24.23
C ILE A 400 10.32 -6.54 23.36
N ILE A 401 11.09 -7.64 23.32
CA ILE A 401 10.72 -8.84 22.54
C ILE A 401 9.37 -9.40 23.01
N LYS A 402 9.19 -9.56 24.32
CA LYS A 402 7.92 -10.05 24.91
C LYS A 402 6.75 -9.13 24.58
N GLY A 403 6.94 -7.81 24.67
CA GLY A 403 5.89 -6.83 24.37
C GLY A 403 5.50 -6.80 22.89
N ILE A 404 6.47 -6.90 21.97
CA ILE A 404 6.18 -7.02 20.53
C ILE A 404 5.36 -8.29 20.28
N ALA A 405 5.77 -9.43 20.86
CA ALA A 405 5.03 -10.68 20.71
C ALA A 405 3.59 -10.57 21.23
N LYS A 406 3.36 -9.90 22.37
CA LYS A 406 2.02 -9.65 22.91
C LYS A 406 1.17 -8.80 21.97
N GLY A 407 1.77 -7.76 21.38
CA GLY A 407 1.11 -6.93 20.37
C GLY A 407 0.67 -7.72 19.15
N ILE A 408 1.56 -8.54 18.57
CA ILE A 408 1.23 -9.37 17.39
C ILE A 408 0.18 -10.43 17.76
N GLY A 409 0.33 -11.09 18.90
CA GLY A 409 -0.65 -12.07 19.39
C GLY A 409 -2.05 -11.46 19.56
N TYR A 410 -2.15 -10.23 20.06
CA TYR A 410 -3.41 -9.49 20.09
C TYR A 410 -4.00 -9.27 18.69
N LEU A 411 -3.18 -8.86 17.72
CA LEU A 411 -3.63 -8.63 16.35
C LEU A 411 -4.17 -9.90 15.69
N HIS A 412 -3.49 -11.04 15.87
CA HIS A 412 -3.90 -12.34 15.32
C HIS A 412 -5.07 -12.99 16.08
N SER A 413 -5.29 -12.66 17.35
CA SER A 413 -6.40 -13.22 18.12
C SER A 413 -7.77 -12.84 17.56
N THR A 414 -8.78 -13.71 17.68
CA THR A 414 -10.18 -13.37 17.35
C THR A 414 -10.92 -12.92 18.62
N ARG A 415 -11.66 -11.81 18.55
CA ARG A 415 -12.53 -11.32 19.64
C ARG A 415 -13.89 -10.91 19.09
N ALA A 416 -14.89 -10.78 19.95
CA ALA A 416 -16.29 -10.51 19.56
C ALA A 416 -16.46 -9.37 18.54
N ASN A 417 -15.65 -8.29 18.65
CA ASN A 417 -15.68 -7.15 17.74
C ASN A 417 -14.34 -6.93 17.00
N LYS A 418 -13.47 -7.95 16.92
CA LYS A 418 -12.16 -7.81 16.26
C LYS A 418 -11.81 -9.08 15.49
N PRO A 419 -11.92 -9.09 14.16
CA PRO A 419 -11.42 -10.22 13.36
C PRO A 419 -9.88 -10.33 13.51
N PRO A 420 -9.31 -11.50 13.17
CA PRO A 420 -7.86 -11.64 13.08
C PRO A 420 -7.31 -10.65 12.05
N LEU A 421 -6.24 -9.97 12.41
CA LEU A 421 -5.64 -8.91 11.61
C LEU A 421 -4.15 -9.17 11.43
N VAL A 422 -3.75 -9.42 10.18
CA VAL A 422 -2.33 -9.48 9.80
C VAL A 422 -1.81 -8.05 9.62
N HIS A 423 -0.70 -7.69 10.27
CA HIS A 423 -0.13 -6.35 10.20
C HIS A 423 0.52 -6.06 8.84
N GLN A 424 1.17 -7.04 8.22
CA GLN A 424 1.79 -7.02 6.88
C GLN A 424 3.08 -6.19 6.73
N ASN A 425 3.41 -5.32 7.69
CA ASN A 425 4.53 -4.39 7.58
C ASN A 425 5.23 -4.17 8.94
N ILE A 426 5.48 -5.27 9.66
CA ILE A 426 6.23 -5.24 10.91
C ILE A 426 7.70 -5.01 10.60
N SER A 427 8.32 -4.02 11.25
CA SER A 427 9.75 -3.72 11.16
C SER A 427 10.21 -2.96 12.40
N ALA A 428 11.53 -2.83 12.61
CA ALA A 428 12.06 -2.02 13.70
C ALA A 428 11.57 -0.57 13.63
N ASP A 429 11.43 0.00 12.42
CA ASP A 429 10.86 1.34 12.19
C ASP A 429 9.40 1.48 12.65
N LYS A 430 8.65 0.37 12.66
CA LYS A 430 7.24 0.35 13.08
C LYS A 430 7.04 0.00 14.55
N VAL A 431 8.07 -0.47 15.25
CA VAL A 431 8.04 -0.64 16.70
C VAL A 431 8.49 0.67 17.34
N LEU A 432 7.60 1.34 18.04
CA LEU A 432 7.90 2.52 18.84
C LEU A 432 8.17 2.13 20.28
N VAL A 433 8.95 2.94 21.00
CA VAL A 433 9.36 2.67 22.38
C VAL A 433 8.95 3.85 23.26
N ASP A 434 8.21 3.59 24.33
CA ASP A 434 7.82 4.66 25.28
C ASP A 434 8.94 4.97 26.29
N TYR A 435 8.67 5.91 27.21
CA TYR A 435 9.63 6.34 28.24
C TYR A 435 10.01 5.22 29.24
N THR A 436 9.15 4.19 29.39
CA THR A 436 9.40 3.00 30.21
C THR A 436 10.06 1.86 29.44
N TYR A 437 10.45 2.12 28.19
CA TYR A 437 10.93 1.10 27.24
C TYR A 437 9.89 0.04 26.86
N LYS A 438 8.59 0.33 27.03
CA LYS A 438 7.52 -0.52 26.53
C LYS A 438 7.42 -0.38 25.01
N PRO A 439 7.36 -1.50 24.27
CA PRO A 439 7.19 -1.45 22.82
C PRO A 439 5.71 -1.26 22.44
N LEU A 440 5.46 -0.42 21.43
CA LEU A 440 4.16 -0.24 20.79
C LEU A 440 4.28 -0.38 19.27
N ILE A 441 3.49 -1.26 18.67
CA ILE A 441 3.49 -1.47 17.22
C ILE A 441 2.61 -0.42 16.56
N SER A 442 3.18 0.32 15.61
CA SER A 442 2.51 1.39 14.84
C SER A 442 2.09 0.93 13.45
N GLY A 443 1.03 1.53 12.90
CA GLY A 443 0.56 1.24 11.54
C GLY A 443 -0.28 -0.04 11.42
N SER A 444 -0.73 -0.59 12.54
CA SER A 444 -1.64 -1.75 12.58
C SER A 444 -2.94 -1.44 11.83
N GLY A 445 -3.30 -2.30 10.88
CA GLY A 445 -4.52 -2.15 10.08
C GLY A 445 -4.47 -1.10 8.97
N LEU A 446 -3.40 -0.30 8.84
CA LEU A 446 -3.34 0.81 7.88
C LEU A 446 -3.59 0.37 6.43
N HIS A 447 -3.14 -0.84 6.06
CA HIS A 447 -3.38 -1.44 4.74
C HIS A 447 -4.87 -1.65 4.41
N LYS A 448 -5.78 -1.59 5.39
CA LYS A 448 -7.24 -1.63 5.16
C LYS A 448 -7.78 -0.31 4.64
N LEU A 449 -7.10 0.80 4.89
CA LEU A 449 -7.48 2.13 4.43
C LEU A 449 -6.89 2.48 3.07
N LEU A 450 -5.70 1.95 2.78
CA LEU A 450 -4.91 2.32 1.62
C LEU A 450 -5.28 1.52 0.39
N VAL A 451 -5.06 2.11 -0.78
CA VAL A 451 -5.05 1.39 -2.05
C VAL A 451 -3.87 0.41 -2.09
N ASP A 452 -4.09 -0.75 -2.66
CA ASP A 452 -3.13 -1.86 -2.68
C ASP A 452 -1.75 -1.44 -3.23
N ASP A 453 -1.69 -0.62 -4.29
CA ASP A 453 -0.45 -0.07 -4.85
C ASP A 453 0.43 0.64 -3.82
N LEU A 454 -0.21 1.44 -2.96
CA LEU A 454 0.51 2.17 -1.93
C LEU A 454 0.99 1.20 -0.84
N VAL A 455 0.18 0.20 -0.49
CA VAL A 455 0.59 -0.87 0.44
C VAL A 455 1.87 -1.54 -0.10
N PHE A 456 1.88 -1.99 -1.36
CA PHE A 456 3.06 -2.57 -2.00
C PHE A 456 4.27 -1.62 -2.02
N SER A 457 4.03 -0.33 -2.26
CA SER A 457 5.10 0.68 -2.25
C SER A 457 5.74 0.85 -0.86
N THR A 458 4.93 0.86 0.20
CA THR A 458 5.44 0.96 1.59
C THR A 458 6.27 -0.24 2.02
N LEU A 459 6.04 -1.40 1.40
CA LEU A 459 6.74 -2.65 1.71
C LEU A 459 8.15 -2.73 1.10
N LYS A 460 8.50 -1.88 0.13
CA LYS A 460 9.81 -1.90 -0.53
C LYS A 460 10.98 -1.71 0.44
N ALA A 461 10.83 -0.79 1.40
CA ALA A 461 11.85 -0.56 2.42
C ALA A 461 11.99 -1.78 3.34
N SER A 462 10.86 -2.32 3.79
CA SER A 462 10.82 -3.54 4.63
C SER A 462 11.40 -4.75 3.90
N ALA A 463 11.19 -4.85 2.58
CA ALA A 463 11.75 -5.90 1.72
C ALA A 463 13.28 -5.80 1.66
N ALA A 464 13.80 -4.60 1.45
CA ALA A 464 15.23 -4.35 1.39
C ALA A 464 15.95 -4.65 2.73
N MET A 465 15.22 -4.55 3.84
CA MET A 465 15.70 -4.87 5.18
C MET A 465 15.48 -6.34 5.58
N GLY A 466 14.83 -7.14 4.72
CA GLY A 466 14.66 -8.57 4.94
C GLY A 466 13.45 -8.97 5.80
N TYR A 467 12.52 -8.06 6.10
CA TYR A 467 11.34 -8.39 6.90
C TYR A 467 10.25 -9.17 6.14
N LEU A 468 10.32 -9.20 4.81
CA LEU A 468 9.32 -9.90 3.99
C LEU A 468 9.61 -11.40 3.95
N ALA A 469 8.62 -12.17 4.37
CA ALA A 469 8.68 -13.62 4.37
C ALA A 469 8.85 -14.18 2.93
N PRO A 470 9.62 -15.26 2.72
CA PRO A 470 9.92 -15.78 1.39
C PRO A 470 8.69 -16.16 0.56
N GLU A 471 7.64 -16.68 1.21
CA GLU A 471 6.39 -17.05 0.56
C GLU A 471 5.70 -15.84 -0.09
N TYR A 472 5.89 -14.63 0.43
CA TYR A 472 5.34 -13.42 -0.18
C TYR A 472 5.91 -13.19 -1.58
N THR A 473 7.18 -13.51 -1.83
CA THR A 473 7.73 -13.38 -3.20
C THR A 473 7.11 -14.41 -4.17
N THR A 474 6.55 -15.50 -3.65
CA THR A 474 6.03 -16.62 -4.45
C THR A 474 4.51 -16.64 -4.58
N VAL A 475 3.79 -16.19 -3.55
CA VAL A 475 2.33 -16.18 -3.45
C VAL A 475 1.82 -14.74 -3.32
N GLY A 476 2.64 -13.80 -2.86
CA GLY A 476 2.29 -12.37 -2.68
C GLY A 476 1.08 -12.13 -1.76
N ARG A 477 0.80 -13.08 -0.86
CA ARG A 477 -0.19 -12.96 0.19
C ARG A 477 0.52 -12.87 1.53
N PHE A 478 -0.01 -12.02 2.39
CA PHE A 478 0.36 -11.99 3.79
C PHE A 478 -0.53 -12.95 4.58
N SER A 479 0.07 -13.60 5.56
CA SER A 479 -0.59 -14.43 6.55
C SER A 479 -0.07 -14.08 7.94
N GLU A 480 -0.68 -14.62 9.00
CA GLU A 480 -0.15 -14.48 10.36
C GLU A 480 1.30 -14.96 10.46
N LYS A 481 1.66 -16.00 9.69
CA LYS A 481 3.02 -16.55 9.59
C LYS A 481 4.03 -15.58 8.97
N SER A 482 3.57 -14.64 8.14
CA SER A 482 4.44 -13.60 7.57
C SER A 482 4.79 -12.51 8.59
N ASP A 483 3.88 -12.20 9.52
CA ASP A 483 4.17 -11.32 10.67
C ASP A 483 5.12 -12.02 11.66
N VAL A 484 4.95 -13.33 11.89
CA VAL A 484 5.87 -14.15 12.71
C VAL A 484 7.29 -14.14 12.12
N TYR A 485 7.42 -14.22 10.80
CA TYR A 485 8.72 -14.11 10.14
C TYR A 485 9.39 -12.75 10.42
N ALA A 486 8.65 -11.65 10.22
CA ALA A 486 9.15 -10.31 10.50
C ALA A 486 9.52 -10.13 11.99
N PHE A 487 8.75 -10.72 12.90
CA PHE A 487 9.09 -10.78 14.33
C PHE A 487 10.43 -11.46 14.57
N GLY A 488 10.68 -12.63 13.97
CA GLY A 488 11.95 -13.33 14.10
C GLY A 488 13.15 -12.50 13.62
N VAL A 489 12.99 -11.76 12.52
CA VAL A 489 14.01 -10.81 12.03
C VAL A 489 14.27 -9.70 13.04
N ILE A 490 13.24 -9.13 13.65
CA ILE A 490 13.39 -8.11 14.71
C ILE A 490 14.11 -8.70 15.93
N VAL A 491 13.79 -9.93 16.35
CA VAL A 491 14.50 -10.58 17.47
C VAL A 491 15.99 -10.68 17.17
N PHE A 492 16.38 -11.12 15.97
CA PHE A 492 17.79 -11.12 15.57
C PHE A 492 18.43 -9.74 15.60
N GLN A 493 17.74 -8.70 15.12
CA GLN A 493 18.24 -7.32 15.17
C GLN A 493 18.43 -6.82 16.59
N ILE A 494 17.50 -7.11 17.50
CA ILE A 494 17.59 -6.76 18.92
C ILE A 494 18.76 -7.49 19.58
N LEU A 495 18.94 -8.78 19.30
CA LEU A 495 20.04 -9.57 19.87
C LEU A 495 21.40 -9.04 19.37
N ALA A 496 21.52 -8.75 18.07
CA ALA A 496 22.75 -8.27 17.45
C ALA A 496 23.03 -6.78 17.66
N GLY A 497 22.02 -6.00 18.07
CA GLY A 497 22.12 -4.54 18.17
C GLY A 497 22.36 -3.85 16.83
N LYS A 498 21.96 -4.49 15.71
CA LYS A 498 22.23 -4.01 14.35
C LYS A 498 20.96 -3.99 13.51
N SER A 499 20.78 -2.97 12.67
CA SER A 499 19.59 -2.88 11.78
C SER A 499 19.71 -3.82 10.59
N LYS A 500 20.92 -4.13 10.13
CA LYS A 500 21.15 -5.10 9.06
C LYS A 500 21.74 -6.37 9.63
N THR A 501 20.89 -7.35 9.85
CA THR A 501 21.36 -8.73 9.99
C THR A 501 21.58 -9.28 8.60
N MET A 502 22.84 -9.58 8.24
CA MET A 502 23.06 -10.53 7.14
C MET A 502 22.24 -11.78 7.47
N GLN A 503 21.75 -12.49 6.45
CA GLN A 503 21.33 -13.89 6.58
C GLN A 503 22.52 -14.66 7.13
N LEU A 504 22.74 -14.59 8.44
CA LEU A 504 23.75 -15.36 9.11
C LEU A 504 23.25 -16.80 8.92
N PRO A 505 24.03 -17.66 8.27
CA PRO A 505 23.79 -19.08 8.40
C PRO A 505 24.08 -19.36 9.87
N PHE A 506 23.05 -19.25 10.71
CA PHE A 506 23.09 -19.77 12.07
C PHE A 506 23.02 -21.29 11.97
N GLU A 507 24.06 -21.87 11.38
CA GLU A 507 24.40 -23.27 11.56
C GLU A 507 24.90 -23.38 12.99
N SER A 508 23.97 -23.64 13.91
CA SER A 508 24.18 -24.26 15.22
C SER A 508 25.63 -24.17 15.74
N GLY A 509 25.99 -23.09 16.43
CA GLY A 509 27.34 -23.02 16.99
C GLY A 509 27.48 -22.09 18.18
N ASN A 510 27.41 -20.78 17.96
CA ASN A 510 27.84 -19.84 18.98
C ASN A 510 26.95 -18.60 19.06
N VAL A 511 26.09 -18.57 20.07
CA VAL A 511 25.23 -17.41 20.37
C VAL A 511 26.08 -16.17 20.67
N HIS A 512 27.30 -16.33 21.17
CA HIS A 512 28.22 -15.24 21.48
C HIS A 512 28.51 -14.33 20.28
N ASP A 513 28.60 -14.89 19.06
CA ASP A 513 28.90 -14.12 17.84
C ASP A 513 27.68 -13.33 17.32
N LEU A 514 26.48 -13.73 17.75
CA LEU A 514 25.24 -13.06 17.42
C LEU A 514 24.97 -11.87 18.35
N ILE A 515 25.39 -11.92 19.61
CA ILE A 515 25.05 -10.91 20.61
C ILE A 515 25.83 -9.60 20.36
N ASP A 516 25.12 -8.49 20.53
CA ASP A 516 25.66 -7.15 20.48
C ASP A 516 26.91 -6.99 21.35
N GLY A 517 28.04 -6.69 20.71
CA GLY A 517 29.33 -6.50 21.38
C GLY A 517 29.33 -5.36 22.40
N ASN A 518 28.43 -4.37 22.25
CA ASN A 518 28.29 -3.28 23.21
C ASN A 518 27.74 -3.75 24.57
N MET A 519 27.22 -4.97 24.67
CA MET A 519 26.74 -5.56 25.92
C MET A 519 27.89 -5.94 26.86
N LYS A 520 29.15 -5.99 26.39
CA LYS A 520 30.36 -6.30 27.21
C LYS A 520 30.21 -7.55 28.10
N GLY A 521 29.41 -8.54 27.66
CA GLY A 521 29.14 -9.78 28.41
C GLY A 521 28.00 -9.71 29.44
N CYS A 522 27.32 -8.56 29.58
CA CYS A 522 26.19 -8.37 30.50
C CYS A 522 24.87 -8.91 29.93
N TYR A 523 24.77 -10.22 29.73
CA TYR A 523 23.54 -10.89 29.29
C TYR A 523 23.45 -12.33 29.82
N SER A 524 22.24 -12.88 29.82
CA SER A 524 21.99 -14.28 30.16
C SER A 524 22.19 -15.16 28.94
N ALA A 525 23.25 -15.99 28.93
CA ALA A 525 23.56 -16.86 27.79
C ALA A 525 22.44 -17.89 27.50
N THR A 526 21.73 -18.35 28.54
CA THR A 526 20.61 -19.29 28.41
C THR A 526 19.39 -18.64 27.77
N GLU A 527 19.02 -17.43 28.19
CA GLU A 527 17.94 -16.65 27.57
C GLU A 527 18.30 -16.26 26.13
N ALA A 528 19.55 -15.85 25.90
CA ALA A 528 20.05 -15.51 24.57
C ALA A 528 19.96 -16.70 23.60
N ALA A 529 20.36 -17.90 24.05
CA ALA A 529 20.25 -19.12 23.26
C ALA A 529 18.80 -19.49 22.93
N LYS A 530 17.89 -19.37 23.92
CA LYS A 530 16.46 -19.60 23.71
C LYS A 530 15.87 -18.59 22.71
N LEU A 531 16.15 -17.30 22.87
CA LEU A 531 15.68 -16.25 21.96
C LEU A 531 16.22 -16.41 20.53
N ALA A 532 17.49 -16.79 20.37
CA ALA A 532 18.07 -17.08 19.07
C ALA A 532 17.40 -18.29 18.40
N LYS A 533 17.07 -19.33 19.17
CA LYS A 533 16.31 -20.49 18.69
C LYS A 533 14.90 -20.10 18.25
N ILE A 534 14.19 -19.31 19.06
CA ILE A 534 12.86 -18.77 18.71
C ILE A 534 12.93 -17.99 17.40
N ALA A 535 13.90 -17.08 17.27
CA ALA A 535 14.10 -16.28 16.06
C ALA A 535 14.35 -17.17 14.83
N LEU A 536 15.20 -18.19 14.97
CA LEU A 536 15.50 -19.14 13.91
C LEU A 536 14.23 -19.85 13.40
N VAL A 537 13.42 -20.40 14.31
CA VAL A 537 12.18 -21.10 13.94
C VAL A 537 11.18 -20.12 13.30
N CYS A 538 11.04 -18.91 13.84
CA CYS A 538 10.19 -17.86 13.26
C CYS A 538 10.60 -17.49 11.83
N THR A 539 11.91 -17.51 11.53
CA THR A 539 12.45 -17.18 10.20
C THR A 539 12.56 -18.36 9.23
N SER A 540 11.91 -19.50 9.51
CA SER A 540 11.91 -20.64 8.57
C SER A 540 11.36 -20.25 7.19
N GLU A 541 11.93 -20.82 6.12
CA GLU A 541 11.44 -20.60 4.75
C GLU A 541 10.02 -21.15 4.55
N ASN A 542 9.66 -22.25 5.22
CA ASN A 542 8.33 -22.84 5.15
C ASN A 542 7.41 -22.20 6.22
N PRO A 543 6.30 -21.53 5.83
CA PRO A 543 5.35 -20.94 6.77
C PRO A 543 4.74 -21.93 7.77
N GLU A 544 4.58 -23.20 7.39
CA GLU A 544 3.99 -24.25 8.24
C GLU A 544 4.89 -24.65 9.41
N GLN A 545 6.20 -24.42 9.28
CA GLN A 545 7.17 -24.72 10.35
C GLN A 545 7.28 -23.60 11.38
N ARG A 546 6.76 -22.40 11.06
CA ARG A 546 6.78 -21.29 11.99
C ARG A 546 5.68 -21.51 13.03
N PRO A 547 5.92 -21.24 14.32
CA PRO A 547 4.90 -21.38 15.35
C PRO A 547 3.78 -20.34 15.21
N ASN A 548 2.69 -20.53 15.93
CA ASN A 548 1.69 -19.48 16.12
C ASN A 548 2.18 -18.49 17.20
N MET A 549 1.67 -17.25 17.17
CA MET A 549 2.05 -16.25 18.18
C MET A 549 1.66 -16.66 19.61
N GLU A 550 0.59 -17.45 19.77
CA GLU A 550 0.18 -17.98 21.08
C GLU A 550 1.21 -18.96 21.66
N GLU A 551 1.71 -19.88 20.84
CA GLU A 551 2.76 -20.84 21.23
C GLU A 551 4.06 -20.10 21.58
N LEU A 552 4.42 -19.08 20.80
CA LEU A 552 5.57 -18.23 21.06
C LEU A 552 5.46 -17.48 22.39
N LEU A 553 4.28 -16.96 22.72
CA LEU A 553 4.05 -16.27 23.98
C LEU A 553 4.28 -17.21 25.18
N GLN A 554 3.80 -18.45 25.09
CA GLN A 554 4.05 -19.46 26.12
C GLN A 554 5.54 -19.77 26.28
N GLU A 555 6.28 -19.89 25.17
CA GLU A 555 7.73 -20.14 25.22
C GLU A 555 8.49 -18.94 25.80
N LEU A 556 8.12 -17.72 25.40
CA LEU A 556 8.72 -16.47 25.88
C LEU A 556 8.43 -16.21 27.36
N ASP A 557 7.30 -16.66 27.90
CA ASP A 557 7.00 -16.54 29.33
C ASP A 557 7.90 -17.40 30.22
N THR A 558 8.64 -18.37 29.65
CA THR A 558 9.64 -19.18 30.35
C THR A 558 11.04 -18.54 30.45
N LEU A 559 11.20 -17.32 29.91
CA LEU A 559 12.43 -16.53 29.93
C LEU A 559 12.55 -15.68 31.19
#